data_AF-A0A0N4U4D7-F1
#
_entry.id   AF-A0A0N4U4D7-F1
#
_cell.length_a   1.000
_cell.length_b   1.000
_cell.length_c   1.000
_cell.angle_alpha   90.00
_cell.angle_beta   90.00
_cell.angle_gamma   90.00
#
_symmetry.space_group_name_H-M   'P 1'
#
loop_
_entity.id
_entity.type
_entity.pdbx_description
1 polymer ?
#
loop_
_entity_poly.entity_id
_entity_poly.type
_entity_poly.pdbx_seq_one_letter_code
_entity_poly.pdbx_strand_id
1 'polypeptide(L)'
;EICEQLIECTTKARLKVNECIASHDSPLKAVSKCHNETLHKQLKRLIEERDNYYEGCLRKKMPEAAAIDNAKKRAKCQKIVQKNPFKQNIQKSRRSMQRDRNINQQKQCYKDVKKMRIHCSLLAKCCSISKQ
;
A
#
# COMPACT_ATOMS: atom_id res chain seq x y z
N GLU A 1 8.00 -17.33 0.71
CA GLU A 1 8.37 -16.21 -0.18
C GLU A 1 7.20 -15.30 -0.59
N ILE A 2 6.22 -15.73 -1.41
CA ILE A 2 5.19 -14.80 -1.93
C ILE A 2 4.33 -14.17 -0.81
N CYS A 3 3.91 -14.95 0.19
CA CYS A 3 3.13 -14.42 1.32
C CYS A 3 3.93 -13.43 2.17
N GLU A 4 5.25 -13.60 2.26
CA GLU A 4 6.13 -12.67 2.94
C GLU A 4 6.25 -11.35 2.16
N GLN A 5 6.39 -11.43 0.84
CA GLN A 5 6.35 -10.24 -0.02
C GLN A 5 4.99 -9.52 0.03
N LEU A 6 3.89 -10.25 0.23
CA LEU A 6 2.59 -9.64 0.46
C LEU A 6 2.59 -8.80 1.74
N ILE A 7 3.09 -9.34 2.85
CA ILE A 7 3.20 -8.62 4.14
C ILE A 7 4.09 -7.38 3.99
N GLU A 8 5.22 -7.51 3.30
CA GLU A 8 6.09 -6.37 3.03
C GLU A 8 5.38 -5.32 2.16
N CYS A 9 4.64 -5.75 1.14
CA CYS A 9 3.89 -4.89 0.24
C CYS A 9 2.81 -4.09 1.00
N THR A 10 2.01 -4.75 1.83
CA THR A 10 0.94 -4.10 2.60
C THR A 10 1.53 -3.11 3.60
N THR A 11 2.62 -3.47 4.27
CA THR A 11 3.35 -2.59 5.18
C THR A 11 3.86 -1.34 4.45
N LYS A 12 4.53 -1.50 3.32
CA LYS A 12 5.03 -0.38 2.51
C LYS A 12 3.90 0.52 2.00
N ALA A 13 2.80 -0.08 1.52
CA ALA A 13 1.64 0.68 1.08
C ALA A 13 1.01 1.51 2.23
N ARG A 14 0.96 0.95 3.45
CA ARG A 14 0.50 1.66 4.65
C ARG A 14 1.43 2.81 5.02
N LEU A 15 2.73 2.57 5.07
CA LEU A 15 3.73 3.62 5.34
C LEU A 15 3.64 4.74 4.30
N LYS A 16 3.45 4.40 3.02
CA LYS A 16 3.30 5.41 1.97
C LYS A 16 2.02 6.23 2.12
N VAL A 17 0.92 5.64 2.58
CA VAL A 17 -0.30 6.39 2.93
C VAL A 17 -0.02 7.40 4.04
N ASN A 18 0.66 6.97 5.10
CA ASN A 18 1.01 7.85 6.21
C ASN A 18 1.94 8.99 5.76
N GLU A 19 2.89 8.72 4.87
CA GLU A 19 3.73 9.74 4.24
C GLU A 19 2.88 10.74 3.43
N CYS A 20 1.95 10.27 2.60
CA CYS A 20 1.06 11.14 1.84
C CYS A 20 0.19 12.01 2.76
N ILE A 21 -0.29 11.46 3.89
CA ILE A 21 -1.08 12.21 4.88
C ILE A 21 -0.21 13.23 5.62
N ALA A 22 0.97 12.85 6.09
CA ALA A 22 1.86 13.75 6.84
C ALA A 22 2.35 14.93 5.99
N SER A 23 2.56 14.71 4.68
CA SER A 23 2.84 15.79 3.72
C SER A 23 1.68 16.79 3.56
N HIS A 24 0.53 16.49 4.15
CA HIS A 24 -0.72 17.23 4.05
C HIS A 24 -1.18 17.89 5.36
N ASP A 25 -0.40 17.82 6.45
CA ASP A 25 -0.64 18.62 7.67
C ASP A 25 -0.28 20.12 7.46
N SER A 26 -0.54 20.62 6.25
CA SER A 26 -0.63 22.05 5.98
C SER A 26 -2.01 22.54 6.45
N PRO A 27 -2.13 23.72 7.10
CA PRO A 27 -3.37 24.19 7.74
C PRO A 27 -4.49 24.62 6.78
N LEU A 28 -4.45 24.18 5.51
CA LEU A 28 -5.42 24.56 4.47
C LEU A 28 -6.75 23.80 4.53
N LYS A 29 -7.02 23.07 5.63
CA LYS A 29 -8.39 22.70 5.95
C LYS A 29 -9.11 23.96 6.42
N ALA A 30 -9.56 24.75 5.45
CA ALA A 30 -10.84 25.42 5.57
C ALA A 30 -11.84 24.33 6.00
N VAL A 31 -12.08 24.29 7.30
CA VAL A 31 -12.96 23.38 7.98
C VAL A 31 -14.31 23.53 7.31
N SER A 32 -14.66 22.61 6.42
CA SER A 32 -16.06 22.41 6.08
C SER A 32 -16.78 22.23 7.42
N LYS A 33 -17.92 22.88 7.62
CA LYS A 33 -18.70 22.82 8.88
C LYS A 33 -19.02 21.38 9.36
N CYS A 34 -18.81 20.38 8.51
CA CYS A 34 -19.00 18.95 8.78
C CYS A 34 -17.73 18.21 9.26
N HIS A 35 -16.58 18.87 9.40
CA HIS A 35 -15.34 18.20 9.77
C HIS A 35 -15.37 17.79 11.25
N ASN A 36 -15.30 16.49 11.53
CA ASN A 36 -15.30 15.95 12.89
C ASN A 36 -13.97 15.23 13.17
N GLU A 37 -13.10 15.90 13.93
CA GLU A 37 -11.79 15.38 14.31
C GLU A 37 -11.86 14.05 15.08
N THR A 38 -12.88 13.86 15.92
CA THR A 38 -13.08 12.62 16.68
C THR A 38 -13.35 11.44 15.75
N LEU A 39 -14.25 11.61 14.77
CA LEU A 39 -14.53 10.57 13.78
C LEU A 39 -13.30 10.25 12.92
N HIS A 40 -12.51 11.26 12.55
CA HIS A 40 -11.26 11.05 11.83
C HIS A 40 -10.25 10.22 12.63
N LYS A 41 -10.09 10.52 13.92
CA LYS A 41 -9.20 9.75 14.82
C LYS A 41 -9.69 8.31 15.01
N GLN A 42 -11.00 8.11 15.19
CA GLN A 42 -11.60 6.77 15.31
C GLN A 42 -11.41 5.96 14.03
N LEU A 43 -11.67 6.54 12.87
CA LEU A 43 -11.46 5.88 11.58
C LEU A 43 -9.98 5.49 11.39
N LYS A 44 -9.04 6.38 11.74
CA LYS A 44 -7.61 6.08 11.68
C LYS A 44 -7.26 4.88 12.57
N ARG A 45 -7.74 4.85 13.82
CA ARG A 45 -7.50 3.74 14.74
C ARG A 45 -8.07 2.42 14.20
N LEU A 46 -9.30 2.41 13.70
CA LEU A 46 -9.91 1.20 13.13
C LEU A 46 -9.15 0.66 11.91
N ILE A 47 -8.61 1.56 11.07
CA ILE A 47 -7.75 1.17 9.95
C ILE A 47 -6.45 0.53 10.45
N GLU A 48 -5.80 1.11 11.45
CA GLU A 48 -4.58 0.58 12.05
C GLU A 48 -4.81 -0.79 12.70
N GLU A 49 -5.89 -0.95 13.47
CA GLU A 49 -6.29 -2.21 14.10
C GLU A 49 -6.54 -3.30 13.05
N ARG A 50 -7.33 -2.99 12.00
CA ARG A 50 -7.56 -3.92 10.89
C ARG A 50 -6.25 -4.34 10.23
N ASP A 51 -5.37 -3.39 9.95
CA ASP A 51 -4.10 -3.67 9.27
C ASP A 51 -3.18 -4.55 10.13
N ASN A 52 -3.09 -4.25 11.42
CA ASN A 52 -2.31 -5.06 12.37
C ASN A 52 -2.89 -6.47 12.52
N TYR A 53 -4.22 -6.59 12.59
CA TYR A 53 -4.88 -7.89 12.64
C TYR A 53 -4.60 -8.71 11.38
N TYR A 54 -4.74 -8.11 10.20
CA TYR A 54 -4.50 -8.78 8.93
C TYR A 54 -3.02 -9.21 8.80
N GLU A 55 -2.08 -8.33 9.13
CA GLU A 55 -0.65 -8.63 9.12
C GLU A 55 -0.30 -9.77 10.10
N GLY A 56 -0.80 -9.69 11.34
CA GLY A 56 -0.59 -10.71 12.36
C GLY A 56 -1.17 -12.07 11.94
N CYS A 57 -2.37 -12.07 11.35
CA CYS A 57 -3.01 -13.28 10.82
C CYS A 57 -2.16 -13.92 9.70
N LEU A 58 -1.69 -13.12 8.74
CA LEU A 58 -0.82 -13.62 7.67
C LEU A 58 0.50 -14.17 8.21
N ARG A 59 1.14 -13.48 9.17
CA ARG A 59 2.38 -13.96 9.80
C ARG A 59 2.16 -15.28 10.53
N LYS A 60 1.07 -15.40 11.30
CA LYS A 60 0.73 -16.62 12.04
C LYS A 60 0.46 -17.81 11.10
N LYS A 61 -0.27 -17.58 10.01
CA LYS A 61 -0.62 -18.63 9.04
C LYS A 61 0.47 -18.89 7.99
N MET A 62 1.55 -18.11 7.97
CA MET A 62 2.62 -18.25 6.99
C MET A 62 3.19 -19.68 6.91
N PRO A 63 3.38 -20.42 8.02
CA PRO A 63 3.83 -21.81 7.95
C PRO A 63 2.85 -22.75 7.24
N GLU A 64 1.55 -22.43 7.22
CA GLU A 64 0.48 -23.18 6.55
C GLU A 64 0.36 -22.83 5.05
N ALA A 65 1.22 -21.94 4.54
CA ALA A 65 1.14 -21.50 3.16
C ALA A 65 1.51 -22.63 2.18
N ALA A 66 0.48 -23.22 1.58
CA ALA A 66 0.63 -24.20 0.51
C ALA A 66 1.36 -23.59 -0.72
N ALA A 67 2.20 -24.41 -1.35
CA ALA A 67 2.84 -24.07 -2.61
C ALA A 67 1.81 -23.93 -3.75
N ILE A 68 2.17 -23.19 -4.79
CA ILE A 68 1.32 -23.07 -5.99
C ILE A 68 1.60 -24.26 -6.90
N ASP A 69 0.68 -25.23 -6.94
CA ASP A 69 0.84 -26.45 -7.75
C ASP A 69 0.76 -26.19 -9.25
N ASN A 70 -0.18 -25.33 -9.66
CA ASN A 70 -0.39 -25.04 -11.08
C ASN A 70 0.77 -24.22 -11.66
N ALA A 71 1.52 -24.80 -12.60
CA ALA A 71 2.68 -24.17 -13.23
C ALA A 71 2.37 -22.81 -13.90
N LYS A 72 1.21 -22.68 -14.58
CA LYS A 72 0.78 -21.40 -15.18
C LYS A 72 0.52 -20.34 -14.12
N LYS A 73 -0.12 -20.72 -13.01
CA LYS A 73 -0.36 -19.82 -11.87
C LYS A 73 0.96 -19.42 -11.21
N ARG A 74 1.87 -20.38 -11.01
CA ARG A 74 3.21 -20.13 -10.46
C ARG A 74 3.99 -19.12 -11.30
N ALA A 75 4.03 -19.30 -12.62
CA ALA A 75 4.67 -18.36 -13.54
C ALA A 75 4.04 -16.96 -13.51
N LYS A 76 2.70 -16.86 -13.44
CA LYS A 76 1.99 -15.59 -13.30
C LYS A 76 2.37 -14.88 -12.00
N CYS A 77 2.44 -15.61 -10.89
CA CYS A 77 2.79 -15.07 -9.58
C CYS A 77 4.26 -14.62 -9.51
N GLN A 78 5.18 -15.38 -10.11
CA GLN A 78 6.58 -14.95 -10.25
C GLN A 78 6.71 -13.66 -11.06
N LYS A 79 5.95 -13.49 -12.15
CA LYS A 79 5.92 -12.22 -12.90
C LYS A 79 5.41 -11.06 -12.07
N ILE A 80 4.44 -11.29 -11.17
CA ILE A 80 3.96 -10.25 -10.24
C ILE A 80 5.09 -9.87 -9.31
N VAL A 81 5.73 -10.84 -8.63
CA VAL A 81 6.88 -10.62 -7.74
C VAL A 81 7.99 -9.80 -8.41
N GLN A 82 8.33 -10.09 -9.67
CA GLN A 82 9.36 -9.38 -10.41
C GLN A 82 8.98 -7.93 -10.77
N LYS A 83 7.70 -7.64 -11.02
CA LYS A 83 7.19 -6.30 -11.39
C LYS A 83 7.05 -5.35 -10.20
N ASN A 84 7.84 -5.54 -9.15
CA ASN A 84 7.75 -4.81 -7.90
C ASN A 84 7.81 -3.27 -8.14
N PRO A 85 6.69 -2.53 -7.93
CA PRO A 85 6.63 -1.09 -8.19
C PRO A 85 7.48 -0.27 -7.20
N PHE A 86 7.86 -0.86 -6.06
CA PHE A 86 8.68 -0.19 -5.05
C PHE A 86 10.13 0.06 -5.54
N LYS A 87 10.61 -0.67 -6.56
CA LYS A 87 11.98 -0.50 -7.07
C LYS A 87 12.16 0.67 -8.06
N GLN A 88 11.09 1.22 -8.63
CA GLN A 88 11.20 2.10 -9.80
C GLN A 88 11.39 3.60 -9.51
N ASN A 89 11.37 4.08 -8.26
CA ASN A 89 11.24 5.51 -7.98
C ASN A 89 12.50 6.28 -7.55
N ILE A 90 13.71 5.72 -7.69
CA ILE A 90 14.93 6.44 -7.25
C ILE A 90 15.60 7.29 -8.35
N GLN A 91 15.35 7.05 -9.66
CA GLN A 91 16.26 7.59 -10.69
C GLN A 91 15.69 8.45 -11.83
N LYS A 92 14.40 8.81 -11.87
CA LYS A 92 13.88 9.64 -12.99
C LYS A 92 12.92 10.74 -12.56
N SER A 93 13.46 11.82 -11.99
CA SER A 93 12.87 13.15 -12.19
C SER A 93 13.92 14.25 -11.99
N ARG A 94 14.79 14.40 -12.99
CA ARG A 94 15.63 15.57 -13.21
C ARG A 94 14.97 16.31 -14.37
N ARG A 95 14.53 17.56 -14.18
CA ARG A 95 13.75 18.44 -15.10
C ARG A 95 12.24 18.14 -15.01
N SER A 96 11.34 18.99 -14.49
CA SER A 96 11.13 20.41 -14.78
C SER A 96 10.19 21.09 -13.76
N MET A 97 10.35 22.42 -13.62
CA MET A 97 9.40 23.46 -13.21
C MET A 97 8.85 23.51 -11.77
N GLN A 98 8.77 24.75 -11.29
CA GLN A 98 8.91 25.15 -9.88
C GLN A 98 7.74 25.98 -9.38
N ARG A 99 6.53 25.86 -9.95
CA ARG A 99 5.43 26.79 -9.58
C ARG A 99 4.08 26.20 -9.19
N ASP A 100 3.88 24.88 -9.21
CA ASP A 100 2.63 24.24 -8.72
C ASP A 100 2.88 22.86 -8.07
N ARG A 101 3.95 22.78 -7.27
CA ARG A 101 4.54 21.49 -6.87
C ARG A 101 3.69 20.70 -5.85
N ASN A 102 3.02 21.35 -4.91
CA ASN A 102 2.40 20.62 -3.78
C ASN A 102 1.15 19.80 -4.18
N ILE A 103 0.20 20.36 -4.92
CA ILE A 103 -1.04 19.64 -5.28
C ILE A 103 -0.75 18.48 -6.23
N ASN A 104 0.13 18.69 -7.21
CA ASN A 104 0.50 17.66 -8.18
C ASN A 104 1.32 16.54 -7.53
N GLN A 105 2.23 16.87 -6.61
CA GLN A 105 2.97 15.86 -5.84
C GLN A 105 2.05 15.05 -4.93
N GLN A 106 1.06 15.68 -4.30
CA GLN A 106 0.06 14.97 -3.48
C GLN A 106 -0.77 14.00 -4.32
N LYS A 107 -1.34 14.47 -5.44
CA LYS A 107 -2.09 13.60 -6.37
C LYS A 107 -1.21 12.44 -6.85
N GLN A 108 0.07 12.69 -7.09
CA GLN A 108 1.01 11.64 -7.47
C GLN A 108 1.28 10.66 -6.32
N CYS A 109 1.40 11.13 -5.08
CA CYS A 109 1.56 10.30 -3.89
C CYS A 109 0.40 9.31 -3.74
N TYR A 110 -0.84 9.78 -3.81
CA TYR A 110 -2.01 8.90 -3.74
C TYR A 110 -2.17 7.98 -4.96
N LYS A 111 -1.74 8.41 -6.15
CA LYS A 111 -1.66 7.52 -7.33
C LYS A 111 -0.67 6.39 -7.09
N ASP A 112 0.48 6.67 -6.48
CA ASP A 112 1.49 5.67 -6.18
C ASP A 112 1.00 4.70 -5.10
N VAL A 113 0.36 5.20 -4.04
CA VAL A 113 -0.35 4.36 -3.04
C VAL A 113 -1.36 3.44 -3.72
N LYS A 114 -2.18 3.96 -4.65
CA LYS A 114 -3.16 3.16 -5.37
C LYS A 114 -2.49 2.04 -6.18
N LYS A 115 -1.39 2.34 -6.87
CA LYS A 115 -0.60 1.33 -7.60
C LYS A 115 -0.03 0.28 -6.66
N MET A 116 0.50 0.68 -5.51
CA MET A 116 1.03 -0.24 -4.49
C MET A 116 -0.08 -1.17 -3.98
N ARG A 117 -1.25 -0.64 -3.62
CA ARG A 117 -2.39 -1.45 -3.17
C ARG A 117 -2.86 -2.45 -4.20
N ILE A 118 -2.94 -2.05 -5.47
CA ILE A 118 -3.28 -2.96 -6.57
C ILE A 118 -2.25 -4.09 -6.67
N HIS A 119 -0.97 -3.75 -6.58
CA HIS A 119 0.10 -4.75 -6.58
C HIS A 119 -0.01 -5.72 -5.39
N CYS A 120 -0.27 -5.23 -4.19
CA CYS A 120 -0.49 -6.09 -3.02
C CYS A 120 -1.70 -7.01 -3.21
N SER A 121 -2.81 -6.51 -3.78
CA SER A 121 -3.96 -7.36 -4.12
C SER A 121 -3.65 -8.43 -5.17
N LEU A 122 -2.72 -8.17 -6.08
CA LEU A 122 -2.26 -9.19 -7.03
C LEU A 122 -1.39 -10.26 -6.32
N LEU A 123 -0.51 -9.85 -5.40
CA LEU A 123 0.25 -10.77 -4.55
C LEU A 123 -0.67 -11.60 -3.63
N ALA A 124 -1.74 -11.00 -3.11
CA ALA A 124 -2.74 -11.66 -2.27
C ALA A 124 -3.33 -12.90 -2.96
N LYS A 125 -3.68 -12.80 -4.25
CA LYS A 125 -4.19 -13.92 -5.07
C LYS A 125 -3.18 -15.06 -5.26
N CYS A 126 -1.90 -14.77 -5.03
CA CYS A 126 -0.80 -15.72 -5.14
C CYS A 126 -0.38 -16.30 -3.78
N CYS A 127 -0.91 -15.77 -2.68
CA CYS A 127 -0.66 -16.29 -1.34
C CYS A 127 -1.85 -17.16 -0.90
N SER A 128 -1.62 -18.46 -0.68
CA SER A 128 -2.65 -19.47 -0.42
C SER A 128 -3.48 -19.21 0.85
N ILE A 129 -2.87 -18.57 1.85
CA ILE A 129 -3.50 -18.18 3.13
C ILE A 129 -4.17 -16.80 3.07
N SER A 130 -3.88 -16.02 2.03
CA SER A 130 -4.51 -14.73 1.78
C SER A 130 -5.75 -14.94 0.92
N LYS A 131 -6.80 -15.51 1.50
CA LYS A 131 -8.11 -15.48 0.86
C LYS A 131 -8.67 -14.05 1.01
N GLN A 132 -8.64 -13.31 -0.11
CA GLN A 132 -9.46 -12.11 -0.30
C GLN A 132 -10.92 -12.52 -0.51
#